data_AF-A0A5D0S0Y6-F1
#
_entry.id   AF-A0A5D0S0Y6-F1
#
_cell.length_a   1.000
_cell.length_b   1.000
_cell.length_c   1.000
_cell.angle_alpha   90.00
_cell.angle_beta   90.00
_cell.angle_gamma   90.00
#
_symmetry.space_group_name_H-M   'P 1'
#
loop_
_entity.id
_entity.type
_entity.pdbx_description
1 polymer ?
#
loop_
_entity_poly.entity_id
_entity_poly.type
_entity_poly.pdbx_seq_one_letter_code
_entity_poly.pdbx_strand_id
1 'polypeptide(L)'
;MSGFDTIASIDGSGGNDQGQTRKKDAIWAAVRRAKGSKATVYLRNREMAQTWITNLAQDEIAAGRRLLLGFDFPFGYPEGWILGACHAMDRALEETA
;
A
#
# COMPACT_ATOMS: atom_id res chain seq x y z
N MET A 1 16.58 7.17 -8.93
CA MET A 1 15.79 7.58 -7.76
C MET A 1 16.77 7.63 -6.61
N SER A 2 17.16 8.81 -6.13
CA SER A 2 18.06 8.91 -4.97
C SER A 2 17.22 8.87 -3.70
N GLY A 3 17.52 7.91 -2.81
CA GLY A 3 16.92 7.81 -1.47
C GLY A 3 15.81 6.76 -1.29
N PHE A 4 15.13 6.32 -2.35
CA PHE A 4 14.12 5.25 -2.28
C PHE A 4 14.24 4.29 -3.45
N ASP A 5 14.14 3.00 -3.14
CA ASP A 5 14.19 1.91 -4.11
C ASP A 5 12.81 1.64 -4.70
N THR A 6 11.75 1.85 -3.92
CA THR A 6 10.37 1.65 -4.33
C THR A 6 9.51 2.84 -3.95
N ILE A 7 8.66 3.29 -4.87
CA ILE A 7 7.65 4.32 -4.61
C ILE A 7 6.29 3.72 -4.97
N ALA A 8 5.34 3.79 -4.05
CA ALA A 8 3.96 3.42 -4.25
C ALA A 8 3.04 4.59 -3.87
N SER A 9 2.06 4.89 -4.72
CA SER A 9 1.02 5.90 -4.48
C SER A 9 -0.35 5.23 -4.52
N ILE A 10 -1.14 5.43 -3.47
CA ILE A 10 -2.46 4.84 -3.32
C ILE A 10 -3.51 5.94 -3.51
N ASP A 11 -4.37 5.76 -4.51
CA ASP A 11 -5.55 6.57 -4.78
C ASP A 11 -6.77 5.89 -4.13
N GLY A 12 -7.43 6.62 -3.24
CA GLY A 12 -8.49 6.10 -2.38
C GLY A 12 -9.86 6.07 -3.06
N SER A 13 -10.79 5.33 -2.46
CA SER A 13 -12.21 5.40 -2.82
C SER A 13 -13.08 5.47 -1.56
N GLY A 14 -14.17 6.24 -1.66
CA GLY A 14 -15.23 6.26 -0.64
C GLY A 14 -16.17 5.06 -0.68
N GLY A 15 -16.09 4.21 -1.71
CA GLY A 15 -16.91 3.00 -1.82
C GLY A 15 -16.41 1.85 -0.95
N ASN A 16 -17.32 0.95 -0.56
CA ASN A 16 -16.99 -0.22 0.28
C ASN A 16 -16.34 -1.37 -0.52
N ASP A 17 -16.98 -1.79 -1.61
CA ASP A 17 -16.47 -2.83 -2.52
C ASP A 17 -16.94 -2.56 -3.95
N GLN A 18 -16.01 -2.49 -4.90
CA GLN A 18 -16.29 -2.16 -6.29
C GLN A 18 -16.44 -3.38 -7.22
N GLY A 19 -16.34 -4.60 -6.68
CA GLY A 19 -16.43 -5.84 -7.44
C GLY A 19 -15.12 -6.22 -8.15
N GLN A 20 -15.12 -7.36 -8.84
CA GLN A 20 -13.92 -7.90 -9.51
C GLN A 20 -13.53 -7.12 -10.76
N THR A 21 -14.51 -6.54 -11.46
CA THR A 21 -14.27 -5.74 -12.65
C THR A 21 -13.70 -4.37 -12.25
N ARG A 22 -12.66 -3.92 -12.95
CA ARG A 22 -12.04 -2.61 -12.74
C ARG A 22 -13.08 -1.49 -12.90
N LYS A 23 -13.10 -0.56 -11.95
CA LYS A 23 -13.96 0.63 -11.95
C LYS A 23 -13.17 1.87 -11.60
N LYS A 24 -13.65 3.02 -12.08
CA LYS A 24 -13.06 4.33 -11.78
C LYS A 24 -13.07 4.65 -10.28
N ASP A 25 -14.16 4.32 -9.59
CA ASP A 25 -14.37 4.69 -8.18
C ASP A 25 -13.89 3.59 -7.21
N ALA A 26 -12.77 2.93 -7.52
CA ALA A 26 -12.13 1.91 -6.67
C ALA A 26 -10.81 2.41 -6.13
N ILE A 27 -10.19 1.65 -5.23
CA ILE A 27 -8.84 1.96 -4.76
C ILE A 27 -7.86 1.51 -5.85
N TRP A 28 -6.89 2.36 -6.17
CA TRP A 28 -5.85 2.08 -7.13
C TRP A 28 -4.49 2.32 -6.50
N ALA A 29 -3.51 1.48 -6.84
CA ALA A 29 -2.13 1.69 -6.45
C ALA A 29 -1.23 1.77 -7.68
N ALA A 30 -0.40 2.79 -7.77
CA ALA A 30 0.69 2.86 -8.73
C ALA A 30 1.99 2.57 -8.00
N VAL A 31 2.75 1.56 -8.43
CA VAL A 31 4.05 1.20 -7.84
C VAL A 31 5.14 1.20 -8.89
N ARG A 32 6.32 1.69 -8.51
CA ARG A 32 7.53 1.66 -9.32
C ARG A 32 8.73 1.32 -8.46
N ARG A 33 9.52 0.35 -8.93
CA ARG A 33 10.87 0.08 -8.39
C ARG A 33 11.95 0.76 -9.23
N ALA A 34 13.03 1.20 -8.60
CA ALA A 34 14.15 1.92 -9.23
C ALA A 34 14.85 1.05 -10.29
N LYS A 35 14.96 -0.25 -10.03
CA LYS A 35 15.38 -1.26 -10.99
C LYS A 35 14.22 -2.25 -11.19
N GLY A 36 13.39 -2.03 -12.21
CA GLY A 36 12.34 -2.98 -12.56
C GLY A 36 11.03 -2.37 -13.02
N SER A 37 9.95 -3.12 -12.80
CA SER A 37 8.64 -2.88 -13.38
C SER A 37 7.89 -1.72 -12.71
N LYS A 38 7.05 -1.07 -13.52
CA LYS A 38 5.96 -0.20 -13.09
C LYS A 38 4.68 -1.01 -13.17
N ALA A 39 3.84 -0.97 -12.14
CA ALA A 39 2.55 -1.63 -12.13
C ALA A 39 1.46 -0.70 -11.61
N THR A 40 0.25 -0.90 -12.14
CA THR A 40 -0.98 -0.33 -11.60
C THR A 40 -1.83 -1.47 -11.08
N VAL A 41 -2.19 -1.40 -9.81
CA VAL A 41 -2.89 -2.46 -9.09
C VAL A 41 -4.30 -1.97 -8.76
N TYR A 42 -5.28 -2.78 -9.14
CA TYR A 42 -6.69 -2.56 -8.82
C TYR A 42 -7.00 -3.20 -7.46
N LEU A 43 -7.55 -2.41 -6.55
CA LEU A 43 -7.88 -2.83 -5.18
C LEU A 43 -9.36 -2.55 -4.96
N ARG A 44 -10.20 -3.57 -5.11
CA ARG A 44 -11.67 -3.41 -5.12
C ARG A 44 -12.25 -2.93 -3.79
N ASN A 45 -11.54 -3.12 -2.68
CA ASN A 45 -11.99 -2.76 -1.34
C ASN A 45 -10.79 -2.50 -0.41
N ARG A 46 -11.07 -2.00 0.80
CA ARG A 46 -10.06 -1.61 1.79
C ARG A 46 -9.25 -2.78 2.33
N GLU A 47 -9.88 -3.95 2.48
CA GLU A 47 -9.21 -5.16 2.95
C GLU A 47 -8.12 -5.59 1.95
N MET A 48 -8.46 -5.65 0.65
CA MET A 48 -7.48 -5.95 -0.38
C MET A 48 -6.38 -4.89 -0.46
N ALA A 49 -6.72 -3.62 -0.29
CA ALA A 49 -5.72 -2.56 -0.23
C ALA A 49 -4.76 -2.76 0.94
N GLN A 50 -5.27 -3.03 2.14
CA GLN A 50 -4.46 -3.28 3.32
C GLN A 50 -3.55 -4.50 3.14
N THR A 51 -4.08 -5.63 2.69
CA THR A 51 -3.29 -6.83 2.42
C THR A 51 -2.20 -6.56 1.39
N TRP A 52 -2.51 -5.84 0.31
CA TRP A 52 -1.52 -5.50 -0.71
C TRP A 52 -0.42 -4.56 -0.18
N ILE A 53 -0.77 -3.55 0.62
CA ILE A 53 0.19 -2.61 1.22
C ILE A 53 1.11 -3.36 2.20
N THR A 54 0.54 -4.22 3.05
CA THR A 54 1.31 -5.02 4.02
C THR A 54 2.30 -5.93 3.31
N ASN A 55 1.84 -6.66 2.30
CA ASN A 55 2.70 -7.56 1.53
C ASN A 55 3.80 -6.79 0.81
N LEU A 56 3.47 -5.64 0.20
CA LEU A 56 4.48 -4.79 -0.43
C LEU A 56 5.53 -4.34 0.60
N ALA A 57 5.10 -3.86 1.77
CA ALA A 57 6.04 -3.41 2.81
C ALA A 57 6.94 -4.55 3.27
N GLN A 58 6.38 -5.73 3.54
CA GLN A 58 7.12 -6.94 3.90
C GLN A 58 8.15 -7.33 2.84
N ASP A 59 7.77 -7.36 1.57
CA ASP A 59 8.65 -7.69 0.44
C ASP A 59 9.81 -6.69 0.27
N GLU A 60 9.56 -5.41 0.57
CA GLU A 60 10.60 -4.37 0.51
C GLU A 60 11.54 -4.45 1.72
N ILE A 61 11.01 -4.68 2.93
CA ILE A 61 11.77 -4.89 4.16
C ILE A 61 12.68 -6.10 4.03
N ALA A 62 12.13 -7.26 3.66
CA ALA A 62 12.87 -8.51 3.51
C ALA A 62 14.01 -8.41 2.49
N ALA A 63 13.90 -7.49 1.54
CA ALA A 63 14.93 -7.23 0.54
C ALA A 63 15.86 -6.05 0.85
N GLY A 64 15.75 -5.46 2.04
CA GLY A 64 16.57 -4.31 2.46
C GLY A 64 16.35 -3.05 1.62
N ARG A 65 15.17 -2.89 1.01
CA ARG A 65 14.85 -1.79 0.10
C ARG A 65 14.06 -0.70 0.80
N ARG A 66 14.35 0.55 0.47
CA ARG A 66 13.64 1.72 1.01
C ARG A 66 12.36 1.98 0.22
N LEU A 67 11.22 1.83 0.87
CA LEU A 67 9.89 2.08 0.32
C LEU A 67 9.36 3.47 0.73
N LEU A 68 8.89 4.25 -0.25
CA LEU A 68 8.05 5.42 -0.03
C LEU A 68 6.59 5.06 -0.38
N LEU A 69 5.71 5.11 0.62
CA LEU A 69 4.27 4.92 0.46
C LEU A 69 3.55 6.26 0.61
N GLY A 70 2.85 6.69 -0.44
CA GLY A 70 1.99 7.88 -0.45
C GLY A 70 0.51 7.51 -0.55
N PHE A 71 -0.34 8.28 0.10
CA PHE A 71 -1.78 8.08 0.14
C PHE A 71 -2.51 9.37 -0.21
N ASP A 72 -3.47 9.32 -1.14
CA ASP A 72 -4.41 10.40 -1.38
C ASP A 72 -5.55 10.29 -0.34
N PHE A 73 -5.52 11.16 0.68
CA PHE A 73 -6.51 11.18 1.75
C PHE A 73 -7.29 12.50 1.77
N PRO A 74 -8.62 12.48 1.58
CA PRO A 74 -9.53 13.30 2.37
C PRO A 74 -9.86 12.51 3.65
N PHE A 75 -9.31 12.89 4.80
CA PHE A 75 -9.42 12.12 6.04
C PHE A 75 -10.88 11.92 6.49
N GLY A 76 -11.32 10.67 6.46
CA GLY A 76 -12.48 10.15 7.17
C GLY A 76 -12.21 8.69 7.49
N TYR A 77 -11.42 8.42 8.53
CA TYR A 77 -11.08 7.06 8.97
C TYR A 77 -11.61 6.82 10.38
N PRO A 78 -12.08 5.60 10.70
CA PRO A 78 -12.34 5.20 12.07
C PRO A 78 -11.06 5.29 12.91
N GLU A 79 -11.21 5.69 14.16
CA GLU A 79 -10.12 5.76 15.13
C GLU A 79 -9.35 4.42 15.20
N GLY A 80 -8.01 4.49 15.25
CA GLY A 80 -7.13 3.32 15.39
C GLY A 80 -6.61 2.70 14.08
N TRP A 81 -7.09 3.10 12.90
CA TRP A 81 -6.64 2.51 11.62
C TRP A 81 -5.16 2.80 11.32
N ILE A 82 -4.71 4.05 11.50
CA ILE A 82 -3.30 4.42 11.27
C ILE A 82 -2.38 3.69 12.26
N LEU A 83 -2.78 3.61 13.53
CA LEU A 83 -2.00 2.90 14.54
C LEU A 83 -1.89 1.40 14.22
N GLY A 84 -2.98 0.78 13.76
CA GLY A 84 -2.97 -0.61 13.30
C GLY A 84 -2.07 -0.85 12.07
N ALA A 85 -2.07 0.07 11.11
CA ALA A 85 -1.21 -0.01 9.94
C ALA A 85 0.28 0.11 10.30
N CYS A 86 0.63 1.04 11.18
CA CYS A 86 2.00 1.18 11.70
C CYS A 86 2.43 -0.06 12.50
N HIS A 87 1.59 -0.57 13.43
CA HIS A 87 1.92 -1.76 14.21
C HIS A 87 2.05 -3.04 13.36
N ALA A 88 1.32 -3.14 12.24
CA ALA A 88 1.50 -4.24 11.29
C ALA A 88 2.88 -4.18 10.61
N MET A 89 3.40 -2.97 10.36
CA MET A 89 4.76 -2.77 9.82
C MET A 89 5.83 -3.08 10.87
N ASP A 90 5.63 -2.70 12.14
CA ASP A 90 6.57 -3.00 13.23
C ASP A 90 6.73 -4.50 13.47
N ARG A 91 5.63 -5.27 13.48
CA ARG A 91 5.69 -6.74 13.64
C ARG A 91 6.40 -7.43 12.47
N ALA A 92 6.25 -6.93 11.25
CA ALA A 92 6.98 -7.45 10.10
C ALA A 92 8.50 -7.25 10.21
N LEU A 93 8.94 -6.20 10.91
CA LEU A 93 10.35 -5.94 11.17
C LEU A 93 10.91 -6.85 12.28
N GLU A 94 10.10 -7.18 13.29
CA GLU A 94 10.50 -8.07 14.39
C GLU A 94 10.59 -9.54 13.96
N GLU A 95 9.73 -10.00 13.03
CA GLU A 95 9.74 -11.39 12.53
C GLU A 95 10.88 -11.69 11.53
N THR A 96 11.63 -10.67 11.09
CA THR A 96 12.74 -10.80 10.14
C THR A 96 14.13 -10.53 10.74
N ALA A 97 14.21 -10.31 12.06
CA ALA A 97 15.45 -10.15 12.84
C ALA A 97 15.86 -11.44 13.57
#